data_AF-A0A0F9GTS0-F1
#
_entry.id   AF-A0A0F9GTS0-F1
#
_cell.length_a   1.000
_cell.length_b   1.000
_cell.length_c   1.000
_cell.angle_alpha   90.00
_cell.angle_beta   90.00
_cell.angle_gamma   90.00
#
_symmetry.space_group_name_H-M   'P 1'
#
loop_
_entity.id
_entity.type
_entity.pdbx_description
1 polymer ?
#
loop_
_entity_poly.entity_id
_entity_poly.type
_entity_poly.pdbx_seq_one_letter_code
_entity_poly.pdbx_strand_id
1 'polypeptide(L)' 'MANEDQAKGKAKDIGGKLKEEAGDAANNEDLKREGQADQVEGKVQKGAGDAKDKLSD' A
#
# COMPACT_ATOMS: atom_id res chain seq x y z
N MET A 1 16.23 -15.16 1.71
CA MET A 1 15.41 -14.28 2.58
C MET A 1 14.33 -13.63 1.72
N ALA A 2 13.05 -13.85 2.02
CA ALA A 2 12.04 -12.93 1.49
C ALA A 2 12.28 -11.60 2.20
N ASN A 3 12.78 -10.60 1.48
CA ASN A 3 13.02 -9.26 2.02
C ASN A 3 11.72 -8.81 2.73
N GLU A 4 11.79 -8.58 4.04
CA GLU A 4 10.62 -8.20 4.87
C GLU A 4 9.88 -6.99 4.30
N ASP A 5 10.59 -6.11 3.59
CA ASP A 5 10.04 -4.99 2.82
C ASP A 5 9.11 -5.42 1.68
N GLN A 6 9.46 -6.47 0.94
CA GLN A 6 8.61 -7.00 -0.13
C GLN A 6 7.35 -7.66 0.43
N ALA A 7 7.47 -8.33 1.58
CA ALA A 7 6.32 -8.93 2.28
C ALA A 7 5.40 -7.85 2.85
N LYS A 8 5.95 -6.80 3.50
CA LYS A 8 5.18 -5.65 4.00
C LYS A 8 4.47 -4.90 2.88
N GLY A 9 5.15 -4.67 1.75
CA GLY A 9 4.53 -4.04 0.58
C GLY A 9 3.33 -4.84 0.07
N LYS A 10 3.49 -6.16 -0.11
CA LYS A 10 2.38 -7.04 -0.54
C LYS A 10 1.24 -7.09 0.47
N ALA A 11 1.54 -7.09 1.77
CA ALA A 11 0.52 -7.09 2.82
C ALA A 11 -0.30 -5.78 2.82
N LYS A 12 0.35 -4.63 2.64
CA LYS A 12 -0.33 -3.33 2.46
C LYS A 12 -1.18 -3.30 1.20
N ASP A 13 -0.67 -3.80 0.07
CA ASP A 13 -1.42 -3.90 -1.19
C ASP A 13 -2.70 -4.75 -1.03
N ILE A 14 -2.59 -5.91 -0.39
CA ILE A 14 -3.72 -6.81 -0.13
C ILE A 14 -4.72 -6.15 0.82
N GLY A 15 -4.25 -5.59 1.94
CA GLY A 15 -5.12 -4.92 2.91
C GLY A 15 -5.86 -3.71 2.33
N GLY A 16 -5.18 -2.90 1.52
CA GLY A 16 -5.79 -1.75 0.84
C GLY A 16 -6.88 -2.17 -0.16
N LYS A 17 -6.64 -3.23 -0.95
CA LYS A 17 -7.68 -3.80 -1.83
C LYS A 17 -8.88 -4.32 -1.04
N LEU A 18 -8.62 -5.00 0.06
CA LEU A 18 -9.67 -5.55 0.90
C LEU A 18 -10.54 -4.45 1.53
N LYS A 19 -9.93 -3.35 1.99
CA LYS A 19 -10.65 -2.15 2.47
C LYS A 19 -11.45 -1.47 1.36
N GLU A 20 -10.88 -1.37 0.15
CA GLU A 20 -11.58 -0.78 -1.00
C GLU A 20 -12.82 -1.60 -1.36
N GLU A 21 -12.68 -2.92 -1.47
CA GLU A 21 -13.77 -3.84 -1.83
C GLU A 21 -14.83 -3.92 -0.72
N ALA A 22 -14.41 -3.97 0.55
CA ALA A 22 -15.32 -3.93 1.69
C ALA A 22 -16.05 -2.57 1.80
N GLY A 23 -15.37 -1.46 1.49
CA GLY A 23 -15.96 -0.13 1.47
C GLY A 23 -16.99 0.02 0.35
N ASP A 24 -16.70 -0.49 -0.85
CA ASP A 24 -17.61 -0.48 -1.99
C ASP A 24 -18.86 -1.34 -1.69
N ALA A 25 -18.65 -2.54 -1.14
CA ALA A 25 -19.74 -3.46 -0.76
C ALA A 25 -20.61 -2.93 0.39
N ALA A 26 -20.02 -2.21 1.36
CA ALA A 26 -20.73 -1.61 2.48
C ALA A 26 -21.28 -0.20 2.19
N ASN A 27 -21.08 0.33 0.96
CA ASN A 27 -21.38 1.71 0.59
C ASN A 27 -20.75 2.75 1.55
N ASN A 28 -19.55 2.45 2.05
CA ASN A 28 -18.83 3.28 3.00
C ASN A 28 -17.67 4.00 2.30
N GLU A 29 -17.91 5.26 1.91
CA GLU A 29 -16.93 6.11 1.24
C GLU A 29 -15.66 6.35 2.07
N ASP A 30 -15.77 6.39 3.40
CA ASP A 30 -14.62 6.58 4.28
C ASP A 30 -13.66 5.38 4.19
N LEU A 31 -14.20 4.16 4.23
CA LEU A 31 -13.40 2.93 4.14
C LEU A 31 -12.70 2.81 2.78
N LYS A 32 -13.41 3.20 1.71
CA LYS A 32 -12.87 3.22 0.34
C LYS A 32 -11.74 4.25 0.22
N ARG A 33 -11.94 5.47 0.74
CA ARG A 33 -10.91 6.52 0.75
C ARG A 33 -9.69 6.12 1.55
N GLU A 34 -9.88 5.48 2.71
CA GLU A 34 -8.79 5.03 3.56
C GLU A 34 -7.95 3.96 2.84
N GLY A 35 -8.58 2.98 2.18
CA GLY A 35 -7.90 1.97 1.37
C GLY A 35 -7.12 2.58 0.19
N GLN A 36 -7.67 3.59 -0.49
CA GLN A 36 -6.99 4.29 -1.57
C GLN A 36 -5.81 5.14 -1.07
N ALA A 37 -5.97 5.81 0.07
CA ALA A 37 -4.90 6.57 0.71
C ALA A 37 -3.74 5.65 1.13
N ASP A 38 -4.03 4.51 1.76
CA ASP A 38 -3.04 3.48 2.13
C ASP A 38 -2.25 2.98 0.92
N GLN A 39 -2.92 2.75 -0.22
CA GLN A 39 -2.25 2.34 -1.47
C GLN A 39 -1.33 3.42 -2.04
N VAL A 40 -1.78 4.68 -2.04
CA VAL A 40 -0.97 5.80 -2.52
C VAL A 40 0.25 5.98 -1.63
N GLU A 41 0.07 5.96 -0.31
CA GLU A 41 1.18 6.07 0.64
C GLU A 41 2.18 4.92 0.49
N GLY A 42 1.68 3.69 0.30
CA GLY A 42 2.52 2.51 0.03
C GLY A 42 3.34 2.63 -1.26
N LYS A 43 2.74 3.16 -2.34
CA LYS A 43 3.45 3.43 -3.60
C LYS A 43 4.51 4.52 -3.46
N VAL A 44 4.19 5.58 -2.72
CA VAL A 44 5.14 6.67 -2.43
C VAL A 44 6.31 6.17 -1.58
N GLN A 45 6.04 5.38 -0.53
CA GLN A 45 7.09 4.76 0.29
C GLN A 45 8.00 3.84 -0.52
N LYS A 46 7.43 3.00 -1.38
CA LYS A 46 8.22 2.17 -2.31
C LYS A 46 9.10 3.04 -3.20
N GLY A 47 8.51 3.97 -3.95
CA GLY A 47 9.25 4.81 -4.89
C GLY A 47 10.36 5.64 -4.20
N ALA A 48 10.10 6.15 -3.00
CA ALA A 48 11.10 6.86 -2.20
C ALA A 48 12.19 5.92 -1.66
N GLY A 49 11.83 4.69 -1.25
CA GLY A 49 12.77 3.65 -0.84
C GLY A 49 13.68 3.22 -1.99
N ASP A 50 13.09 2.84 -3.12
CA ASP A 50 13.79 2.46 -4.36
C ASP A 50 14.73 3.57 -4.86
N ALA A 51 14.32 4.84 -4.76
CA ALA A 51 15.15 5.98 -5.14
C ALA A 51 16.31 6.22 -4.17
N LYS A 52 16.09 6.06 -2.85
CA LYS A 52 17.16 6.16 -1.84
C LYS A 52 18.17 5.04 -1.98
N ASP A 53 17.70 3.83 -2.26
CA ASP A 53 18.54 2.64 -2.46
C ASP A 53 19.45 2.84 -3.68
N LYS A 54 18.89 3.29 -4.82
CA LYS A 54 19.65 3.62 -6.03
C LYS A 54 20.64 4.79 -5.89
N LEU A 55 20.41 5.72 -4.97
CA LEU A 55 21.32 6.84 -4.71
C LEU A 55 22.40 6.50 -3.67
N SER A 56 22.19 5.44 -2.88
CA SER A 56 23.12 5.01 -1.84
C SER A 56 24.05 3.87 -2.28
N ASP A 57 23.88 3.36 -3.50
CA ASP A 57 24.75 2.38 -4.17
C ASP A 57 25.84 3.06 -5.02
#